data_AF-A0A9E0VG02-F1
#
_entry.id   AF-A0A9E0VG02-F1
#
_cell.length_a   1.000
_cell.length_b   1.000
_cell.length_c   1.000
_cell.angle_alpha   90.00
_cell.angle_beta   90.00
_cell.angle_gamma   90.00
#
_symmetry.space_group_name_H-M   'P 1'
#
loop_
_entity.id
_entity.type
_entity.pdbx_description
1 polymer ?
#
loop_
_entity_poly.entity_id
_entity_poly.type
_entity_poly.pdbx_seq_one_letter_code
_entity_poly.pdbx_strand_id
1 'polypeptide(L)'
;MSIFEDLIEELKEENLLEETVIEVRHQKARPVDPHFESVNPEKIPATPAFEAGDSQPTNGSLDNLERAGLAEGAPDEPIYEAEAIHITNEQWPAEIDAAAPAPDAAAPETETEFYGGEPKVHHEVEKPKGMVSEKEYFRKRAMDEVTGLQMVEHVLSGVEREQMKTIPKPFDDLPVKLALHDFLQDTHDTSSTEHAQAEFRLMQETENWYSALSHRDKNITVAHLRRYCETSRPALSAQALIALARFYRNSPFSESVRSKFDLVVTRLFSREIEFEKRELLLDRREMVDHLKALYSDWASIQVYSADDEDSEILISKLKFEDFIKEAEETKTFEDLINHDFFSRLRSFKESCQENYFAPIVTARAIESNIRIGNRYIDLLHKEKENSNVSVLEEKYGFLHDQAVSDATGKTLQLLELLKERSEHGRAAEIVDISVKDEEHVYRLPESKPRNKFLAVNKWLLAATVLTVLVCTSLYFWAEYEVKETTKNSPGVIKVNLENSVMQDYIQTGRIADETFFGITQANWESLNSEKKEELLQKILDIGPSKGYKRVRLINPNGKSVGFASADKVEVYHQ
;
A
#
# COMPACT_ATOMS: atom_id res chain seq x y z
N MET A 1 -29.14 15.18 18.50
CA MET A 1 -27.77 14.94 18.05
C MET A 1 -27.71 13.49 17.62
N SER A 2 -27.25 13.26 16.41
CA SER A 2 -27.17 11.91 15.85
C SER A 2 -25.98 11.21 16.46
N ILE A 3 -26.15 9.95 16.84
CA ILE A 3 -25.10 9.00 17.27
C ILE A 3 -23.85 9.04 16.36
N PHE A 4 -24.00 9.50 15.12
CA PHE A 4 -22.93 9.76 14.17
C PHE A 4 -21.99 10.92 14.52
N GLU A 5 -22.45 11.98 15.17
CA GLU A 5 -21.58 13.11 15.55
C GLU A 5 -20.69 12.71 16.73
N ASP A 6 -21.26 12.00 17.71
CA ASP A 6 -20.52 11.46 18.87
C ASP A 6 -19.48 10.42 18.41
N LEU A 7 -19.82 9.54 17.47
CA LEU A 7 -18.88 8.56 16.90
C LEU A 7 -17.75 9.22 16.10
N ILE A 8 -18.04 10.31 15.37
CA ILE A 8 -17.02 11.05 14.63
C ILE A 8 -16.10 11.83 15.59
N GLU A 9 -16.63 12.33 16.70
CA GLU A 9 -15.84 13.02 17.72
C GLU A 9 -14.96 12.04 18.51
N GLU A 10 -15.47 10.85 18.84
CA GLU A 10 -14.73 9.74 19.46
C GLU A 10 -13.61 9.22 18.54
N LEU A 11 -13.90 9.00 17.25
CA LEU A 11 -12.89 8.59 16.25
C LEU A 11 -11.82 9.65 15.99
N LYS A 12 -12.14 10.94 16.20
CA LYS A 12 -11.16 12.04 16.14
C LYS A 12 -10.32 12.12 17.41
N GLU A 13 -10.92 11.92 18.59
CA GLU A 13 -10.22 11.91 19.87
C GLU A 13 -9.22 10.74 19.96
N GLU A 14 -9.50 9.61 19.29
CA GLU A 14 -8.61 8.44 19.22
C GLU A 14 -7.58 8.48 18.07
N ASN A 15 -7.48 9.58 17.32
CA ASN A 15 -6.51 9.75 16.22
C ASN A 15 -6.68 8.74 15.07
N LEU A 16 -7.87 8.14 14.91
CA LEU A 16 -8.19 7.16 13.87
C LEU A 16 -8.67 7.80 12.55
N LEU A 17 -8.88 9.12 12.56
CA LEU A 17 -9.12 9.94 11.38
C LEU A 17 -7.91 10.87 11.16
N GLU A 18 -6.91 10.41 10.41
CA GLU A 18 -5.86 11.30 9.93
C GLU A 18 -6.47 12.43 9.08
N GLU A 19 -5.92 13.64 9.24
CA GLU A 19 -6.29 14.87 8.54
C GLU A 19 -6.28 14.69 7.00
N THR A 20 -7.41 14.26 6.43
CA THR A 20 -7.65 14.27 4.97
C THR A 20 -8.50 15.48 4.55
N VAL A 21 -8.34 16.60 5.25
CA VAL A 21 -8.75 17.93 4.78
C VAL A 21 -7.48 18.74 4.54
N ILE A 22 -7.02 18.71 3.29
CA ILE A 22 -5.82 19.41 2.82
C ILE A 22 -6.00 20.92 3.00
N GLU A 23 -5.39 21.50 4.04
CA GLU A 23 -5.10 22.94 4.07
C GLU A 23 -3.94 23.23 3.10
N VAL A 24 -4.26 23.97 2.03
CA VAL A 24 -3.28 24.44 1.04
C VAL A 24 -2.37 25.49 1.70
N ARG A 25 -1.20 25.07 2.18
CA ARG A 25 -0.10 26.00 2.53
C ARG A 25 0.63 26.45 1.26
N HIS A 26 0.39 27.70 0.86
CA HIS A 26 1.23 28.42 -0.10
C HIS A 26 2.67 28.53 0.42
N GLN A 27 3.61 27.79 -0.18
CA GLN A 27 5.04 28.04 0.00
C GLN A 27 5.56 29.03 -1.05
N LYS A 28 6.16 30.10 -0.54
CA LYS A 28 6.74 31.23 -1.26
C LYS A 28 8.17 30.84 -1.67
N ALA A 29 8.44 30.83 -2.98
CA ALA A 29 9.75 30.49 -3.54
C ALA A 29 10.88 31.40 -3.00
N ARG A 30 12.01 30.79 -2.63
CA ARG A 30 13.31 31.47 -2.48
C ARG A 30 14.14 31.29 -3.75
N PRO A 31 14.96 32.29 -4.12
CA PRO A 31 15.72 32.29 -5.36
C PRO A 31 16.97 31.39 -5.28
N VAL A 32 17.34 30.82 -6.42
CA VAL A 32 18.54 30.01 -6.64
C VAL A 32 19.68 30.95 -7.06
N ASP A 33 20.83 30.86 -6.37
CA ASP A 33 22.09 31.46 -6.80
C ASP A 33 22.83 30.55 -7.79
N PRO A 34 23.40 31.07 -8.89
CA PRO A 34 24.11 30.28 -9.89
C PRO A 34 25.62 30.35 -9.68
N HIS A 35 26.27 29.22 -9.44
CA HIS A 35 27.70 29.10 -9.69
C HIS A 35 28.04 27.81 -10.45
N PHE A 36 28.46 28.04 -11.69
CA PHE A 36 29.07 27.16 -12.67
C PHE A 36 30.47 26.73 -12.21
N GLU A 37 30.85 25.47 -12.48
CA GLU A 37 32.22 25.13 -12.86
C GLU A 37 32.22 24.01 -13.92
N SER A 38 32.78 24.35 -15.08
CA SER A 38 32.88 23.53 -16.29
C SER A 38 34.08 22.59 -16.22
N VAL A 39 33.88 21.30 -16.46
CA VAL A 39 34.97 20.32 -16.61
C VAL A 39 35.18 19.98 -18.09
N ASN A 40 36.45 20.02 -18.47
CA ASN A 40 37.05 19.93 -19.79
C ASN A 40 37.21 18.45 -20.25
N PRO A 41 36.82 18.05 -21.48
CA PRO A 41 37.01 16.69 -21.96
C PRO A 41 38.21 16.59 -22.91
N GLU A 42 39.28 15.93 -22.48
CA GLU A 42 40.37 15.52 -23.37
C GLU A 42 40.91 14.14 -22.98
N LYS A 43 40.64 13.13 -23.82
CA LYS A 43 41.57 12.10 -24.34
C LYS A 43 40.88 10.76 -24.61
N ILE A 44 40.64 10.51 -25.89
CA ILE A 44 40.41 9.19 -26.49
C ILE A 44 41.78 8.63 -26.89
N PRO A 45 42.04 7.33 -26.68
CA PRO A 45 42.88 6.58 -27.59
C PRO A 45 42.14 5.39 -28.24
N ALA A 46 42.61 5.08 -29.44
CA ALA A 46 41.98 4.26 -30.45
C ALA A 46 42.02 2.73 -30.19
N THR A 47 41.07 2.06 -30.83
CA THR A 47 40.97 0.63 -31.17
C THR A 47 42.24 0.00 -31.73
N PRO A 48 42.30 -1.34 -31.72
CA PRO A 48 42.46 -2.02 -33.00
C PRO A 48 41.45 -3.17 -33.23
N ALA A 49 41.28 -3.42 -34.53
CA ALA A 49 40.37 -4.33 -35.18
C ALA A 49 40.58 -5.80 -34.81
N PHE A 50 39.51 -6.60 -34.91
CA PHE A 50 39.62 -8.05 -35.06
C PHE A 50 38.69 -8.57 -36.16
N GLU A 51 39.23 -9.58 -36.83
CA GLU A 51 38.95 -10.03 -38.18
C GLU A 51 37.64 -10.83 -38.33
N ALA A 52 37.06 -10.72 -39.53
CA ALA A 52 35.96 -11.52 -40.02
C ALA A 52 36.42 -12.94 -40.36
N GLY A 53 35.63 -13.94 -39.98
CA GLY A 53 35.79 -15.33 -40.38
C GLY A 53 34.44 -15.93 -40.79
N ASP A 54 34.30 -16.18 -42.09
CA ASP A 54 33.18 -16.87 -42.74
C ASP A 54 32.94 -18.29 -42.19
N SER A 55 31.68 -18.68 -42.04
CA SER A 55 31.21 -20.02 -42.45
C SER A 55 29.68 -20.07 -42.56
N GLN A 56 29.23 -20.44 -43.75
CA GLN A 56 27.85 -20.71 -44.15
C GLN A 56 27.60 -22.24 -44.19
N PRO A 57 26.39 -22.75 -44.48
CA PRO A 57 25.68 -23.66 -43.59
C PRO A 57 25.55 -25.09 -44.14
N THR A 58 25.19 -26.03 -43.27
CA THR A 58 24.78 -27.39 -43.65
C THR A 58 23.27 -27.55 -43.57
N ASN A 59 22.68 -27.92 -44.72
CA ASN A 59 21.31 -28.40 -44.91
C ASN A 59 21.01 -29.67 -44.09
N GLY A 60 19.83 -29.72 -43.49
CA GLY A 60 19.24 -30.92 -42.89
C GLY A 60 17.74 -30.95 -43.15
N SER A 61 17.37 -31.56 -44.28
CA SER A 61 16.00 -31.89 -44.68
C SER A 61 15.48 -33.06 -43.84
N LEU A 62 14.25 -32.98 -43.32
CA LEU A 62 13.46 -34.14 -42.90
C LEU A 62 11.99 -33.89 -43.21
N ASP A 63 11.55 -34.55 -44.28
CA ASP A 63 10.16 -34.78 -44.63
C ASP A 63 9.60 -35.96 -43.82
N ASN A 64 8.27 -35.97 -43.68
CA ASN A 64 7.33 -37.06 -43.37
C ASN A 64 7.12 -37.44 -41.88
N LEU A 65 5.89 -37.20 -41.39
CA LEU A 65 4.91 -38.28 -41.23
C LEU A 65 3.45 -37.77 -41.06
N GLU A 66 2.55 -38.58 -41.61
CA GLU A 66 1.08 -38.61 -41.69
C GLU A 66 0.32 -38.33 -40.37
N ARG A 67 -0.80 -37.59 -40.35
CA ARG A 67 -2.18 -37.89 -40.82
C ARG A 67 -2.92 -38.97 -39.99
N ALA A 68 -3.90 -38.51 -39.21
CA ALA A 68 -5.16 -39.15 -38.72
C ALA A 68 -5.37 -38.80 -37.23
N GLY A 69 -6.56 -38.49 -36.71
CA GLY A 69 -7.90 -38.44 -37.23
C GLY A 69 -8.80 -37.85 -36.13
N LEU A 70 -9.79 -37.05 -36.53
CA LEU A 70 -10.85 -36.55 -35.66
C LEU A 70 -11.85 -37.69 -35.39
N ALA A 71 -12.11 -37.99 -34.13
CA ALA A 71 -13.28 -38.76 -33.72
C ALA A 71 -13.82 -38.20 -32.40
N GLU A 72 -15.11 -37.85 -32.46
CA GLU A 72 -15.97 -37.50 -31.35
C GLU A 72 -16.11 -38.66 -30.36
N GLY A 73 -16.27 -38.36 -29.06
CA GLY A 73 -16.63 -39.34 -28.06
C GLY A 73 -16.41 -38.87 -26.62
N ALA A 74 -17.42 -38.20 -26.07
CA ALA A 74 -17.75 -38.30 -24.65
C ALA A 74 -18.97 -39.25 -24.52
N PRO A 75 -19.37 -39.72 -23.33
CA PRO A 75 -18.77 -39.59 -21.99
C PRO A 75 -18.50 -40.96 -21.33
N ASP A 76 -17.81 -41.01 -20.20
CA ASP A 76 -18.14 -41.92 -19.10
C ASP A 76 -17.35 -41.53 -17.84
N GLU A 77 -18.09 -41.33 -16.74
CA GLU A 77 -17.57 -41.22 -15.38
C GLU A 77 -16.89 -42.54 -14.96
N PRO A 78 -15.89 -42.46 -14.07
CA PRO A 78 -15.87 -43.43 -12.99
C PRO A 78 -15.73 -42.81 -11.61
N ILE A 79 -16.65 -43.27 -10.77
CA ILE A 79 -16.61 -43.37 -9.32
C ILE A 79 -15.23 -43.86 -8.87
N TYR A 80 -14.59 -43.14 -7.94
CA TYR A 80 -13.49 -43.68 -7.14
C TYR A 80 -13.93 -43.82 -5.69
N GLU A 81 -14.08 -45.08 -5.29
CA GLU A 81 -14.17 -45.53 -3.91
C GLU A 81 -12.81 -45.34 -3.21
N ALA A 82 -12.88 -44.96 -1.94
CA ALA A 82 -11.74 -44.77 -1.07
C ALA A 82 -11.18 -46.12 -0.61
N GLU A 83 -9.92 -46.41 -0.94
CA GLU A 83 -9.14 -47.45 -0.26
C GLU A 83 -8.24 -46.83 0.80
N ALA A 84 -8.53 -47.21 2.05
CA ALA A 84 -7.73 -46.90 3.23
C ALA A 84 -6.45 -47.73 3.23
N ILE A 85 -5.29 -47.07 3.24
CA ILE A 85 -4.00 -47.74 3.43
C ILE A 85 -3.62 -47.66 4.91
N HIS A 86 -3.67 -48.83 5.55
CA HIS A 86 -2.99 -49.14 6.81
C HIS A 86 -1.47 -49.13 6.56
N ILE A 87 -0.74 -48.24 7.23
CA ILE A 87 0.73 -48.35 7.37
C ILE A 87 1.05 -48.72 8.82
N THR A 88 1.68 -49.87 8.96
CA THR A 88 2.14 -50.49 10.19
C THR A 88 3.48 -49.91 10.64
N ASN A 89 3.59 -49.74 11.96
CA ASN A 89 4.80 -49.48 12.73
C ASN A 89 6.01 -50.35 12.32
N GLU A 90 7.13 -49.72 11.97
CA GLU A 90 8.46 -50.31 12.00
C GLU A 90 9.45 -49.43 12.78
N GLN A 91 9.47 -49.69 14.09
CA GLN A 91 10.64 -49.99 14.91
C GLN A 91 12.03 -49.53 14.41
N TRP A 92 12.55 -48.43 14.98
CA TRP A 92 13.98 -48.06 14.94
C TRP A 92 14.73 -48.60 16.16
N PRO A 93 15.95 -49.14 16.01
CA PRO A 93 16.83 -49.43 17.13
C PRO A 93 17.69 -48.22 17.52
N ALA A 94 17.99 -48.18 18.81
CA ALA A 94 18.68 -47.14 19.54
C ALA A 94 20.23 -47.20 19.43
N GLU A 95 20.83 -46.12 19.94
CA GLU A 95 22.17 -46.01 20.56
C GLU A 95 23.42 -46.17 19.70
N ILE A 96 24.10 -45.04 19.47
CA ILE A 96 25.57 -44.94 19.61
C ILE A 96 25.92 -43.62 20.31
N ASP A 97 26.68 -43.77 21.39
CA ASP A 97 27.22 -42.76 22.28
C ASP A 97 28.61 -42.25 21.81
N ALA A 98 29.08 -41.17 22.45
CA ALA A 98 30.48 -40.71 22.59
C ALA A 98 31.07 -39.68 21.59
N ALA A 99 30.99 -38.41 22.01
CA ALA A 99 32.11 -37.52 22.39
C ALA A 99 33.38 -37.39 21.51
N ALA A 100 33.67 -36.15 21.05
CA ALA A 100 35.00 -35.51 21.08
C ALA A 100 34.90 -33.99 20.76
N PRO A 101 35.87 -33.15 21.21
CA PRO A 101 35.65 -31.75 21.55
C PRO A 101 36.03 -30.74 20.46
N ALA A 102 35.44 -29.55 20.56
CA ALA A 102 35.71 -28.37 19.74
C ALA A 102 37.11 -27.77 20.01
N PRO A 103 37.76 -27.18 19.00
CA PRO A 103 38.85 -26.24 19.21
C PRO A 103 38.39 -24.79 19.07
N ASP A 104 38.79 -23.98 20.04
CA ASP A 104 38.85 -22.52 20.01
C ASP A 104 39.59 -22.00 18.78
N ALA A 105 39.02 -20.99 18.12
CA ALA A 105 39.74 -20.14 17.19
C ALA A 105 39.22 -18.69 17.28
N ALA A 106 39.94 -17.89 18.06
CA ALA A 106 39.88 -16.45 18.05
C ALA A 106 40.64 -15.88 16.85
N ALA A 107 40.08 -14.90 16.15
CA ALA A 107 40.81 -13.93 15.33
C ALA A 107 39.89 -12.77 14.87
N PRO A 108 40.47 -11.61 14.53
CA PRO A 108 39.94 -10.32 14.97
C PRO A 108 39.29 -9.46 13.87
N GLU A 109 38.59 -8.44 14.38
CA GLU A 109 38.02 -7.27 13.73
C GLU A 109 38.98 -6.60 12.74
N THR A 110 38.48 -6.25 11.56
CA THR A 110 39.03 -5.15 10.74
C THR A 110 37.88 -4.31 10.20
N GLU A 111 37.82 -3.09 10.71
CA GLU A 111 36.96 -2.00 10.27
C GLU A 111 37.32 -1.61 8.84
N THR A 112 36.31 -1.39 7.99
CA THR A 112 36.48 -0.63 6.75
C THR A 112 35.32 0.35 6.66
N GLU A 113 35.59 1.59 7.03
CA GLU A 113 34.68 2.73 6.84
C GLU A 113 34.45 2.95 5.34
N PHE A 114 33.19 2.97 4.91
CA PHE A 114 32.80 3.50 3.61
C PHE A 114 31.70 4.55 3.82
N TYR A 115 32.05 5.82 3.60
CA TYR A 115 31.15 6.97 3.65
C TYR A 115 30.31 7.05 2.37
N GLY A 116 29.00 7.27 2.51
CA GLY A 116 28.14 7.77 1.43
C GLY A 116 26.80 7.06 1.29
N GLY A 117 25.93 7.15 2.30
CA GLY A 117 24.54 6.73 2.22
C GLY A 117 23.61 7.87 2.62
N GLU A 118 22.67 8.22 1.74
CA GLU A 118 21.54 9.11 2.04
C GLU A 118 20.74 8.61 3.26
N PRO A 119 20.06 9.50 4.01
CA PRO A 119 19.40 9.12 5.25
C PRO A 119 18.23 8.16 4.96
N LYS A 120 18.47 6.86 5.17
CA LYS A 120 17.39 5.88 5.35
C LYS A 120 16.63 6.28 6.61
N VAL A 121 15.38 6.68 6.44
CA VAL A 121 14.43 6.85 7.54
C VAL A 121 14.17 5.46 8.11
N HIS A 122 14.98 5.05 9.08
CA HIS A 122 14.71 3.89 9.90
C HIS A 122 13.45 4.19 10.71
N HIS A 123 12.36 3.48 10.45
CA HIS A 123 11.30 3.35 11.44
C HIS A 123 11.90 2.57 12.61
N GLU A 124 12.34 3.29 13.63
CA GLU A 124 12.76 2.71 14.89
C GLU A 124 11.54 1.99 15.47
N VAL A 125 11.58 0.66 15.46
CA VAL A 125 10.60 -0.19 16.11
C VAL A 125 10.71 0.08 17.61
N GLU A 126 9.82 0.93 18.15
CA GLU A 126 9.74 1.18 19.59
C GLU A 126 9.63 -0.18 20.31
N LYS A 127 10.61 -0.48 21.17
CA LYS A 127 10.54 -1.62 22.09
C LYS A 127 9.23 -1.54 22.88
N PRO A 128 8.53 -2.67 23.12
CA PRO A 128 7.20 -2.67 23.69
C PRO A 128 7.19 -1.98 25.07
N LYS A 129 6.54 -0.82 25.12
CA LYS A 129 6.24 -0.07 26.35
C LYS A 129 5.17 -0.82 27.15
N GLY A 130 5.55 -1.33 28.31
CA GLY A 130 4.64 -1.68 29.43
C GLY A 130 3.70 -2.87 29.20
N MET A 131 3.37 -3.62 30.25
CA MET A 131 2.24 -4.56 30.21
C MET A 131 0.96 -3.76 29.98
N VAL A 132 0.51 -3.68 28.72
CA VAL A 132 -0.84 -3.28 28.36
C VAL A 132 -1.79 -4.14 29.19
N SER A 133 -2.77 -3.52 29.85
CA SER A 133 -3.76 -4.28 30.62
C SER A 133 -4.42 -5.30 29.68
N GLU A 134 -4.60 -6.55 30.10
CA GLU A 134 -5.27 -7.59 29.31
C GLU A 134 -6.60 -7.08 28.71
N LYS A 135 -7.30 -6.23 29.47
CA LYS A 135 -8.51 -5.53 29.04
C LYS A 135 -8.29 -4.56 27.86
N GLU A 136 -7.24 -3.74 27.93
CA GLU A 136 -6.90 -2.81 26.83
C GLU A 136 -6.49 -3.58 25.58
N TYR A 137 -5.80 -4.72 25.74
CA TYR A 137 -5.46 -5.60 24.64
C TYR A 137 -6.70 -6.14 23.91
N PHE A 138 -7.69 -6.66 24.64
CA PHE A 138 -8.94 -7.14 24.03
C PHE A 138 -9.76 -6.04 23.36
N ARG A 139 -9.83 -4.86 23.98
CA ARG A 139 -10.50 -3.68 23.38
C ARG A 139 -9.86 -3.27 22.08
N LYS A 140 -8.53 -3.11 22.08
CA LYS A 140 -7.78 -2.75 20.89
C LYS A 140 -8.00 -3.79 19.79
N ARG A 141 -7.91 -5.08 20.11
CA ARG A 141 -8.14 -6.16 19.16
C ARG A 141 -9.54 -6.12 18.54
N ALA A 142 -10.57 -5.88 19.35
CA ALA A 142 -11.95 -5.75 18.88
C ALA A 142 -12.14 -4.55 17.93
N MET A 143 -11.57 -3.39 18.29
CA MET A 143 -11.57 -2.21 17.44
C MET A 143 -10.82 -2.43 16.13
N ASP A 144 -9.64 -3.07 16.20
CA ASP A 144 -8.81 -3.40 15.04
C ASP A 144 -9.50 -4.39 14.10
N GLU A 145 -10.28 -5.35 14.62
CA GLU A 145 -11.10 -6.27 13.83
C GLU A 145 -12.18 -5.53 13.04
N VAL A 146 -13.00 -4.73 13.72
CA VAL A 146 -14.10 -3.98 13.11
C VAL A 146 -13.57 -2.99 12.07
N THR A 147 -12.49 -2.27 12.42
CA THR A 147 -11.83 -1.33 11.51
C THR A 147 -11.23 -2.05 10.30
N GLY A 148 -10.62 -3.22 10.51
CA GLY A 148 -10.08 -4.05 9.44
C GLY A 148 -11.17 -4.49 8.44
N LEU A 149 -12.31 -4.98 8.93
CA LEU A 149 -13.45 -5.37 8.08
C LEU A 149 -14.02 -4.17 7.31
N GLN A 150 -14.10 -3.01 7.93
CA GLN A 150 -14.52 -1.77 7.26
C GLN A 150 -13.56 -1.38 6.13
N MET A 151 -12.25 -1.50 6.34
CA MET A 151 -11.24 -1.25 5.30
C MET A 151 -11.35 -2.24 4.13
N VAL A 152 -11.53 -3.53 4.44
CA VAL A 152 -11.73 -4.58 3.43
C VAL A 152 -12.99 -4.27 2.61
N GLU A 153 -14.11 -3.96 3.27
CA GLU A 153 -15.34 -3.59 2.58
C GLU A 153 -15.15 -2.39 1.65
N HIS A 154 -14.45 -1.36 2.12
CA HIS A 154 -14.15 -0.18 1.31
C HIS A 154 -13.37 -0.54 0.04
N VAL A 155 -12.34 -1.38 0.18
CA VAL A 155 -11.54 -1.84 -0.96
C VAL A 155 -12.36 -2.69 -1.92
N LEU A 156 -13.05 -3.74 -1.44
CA LEU A 156 -13.86 -4.61 -2.32
C LEU A 156 -14.94 -3.83 -3.06
N SER A 157 -15.58 -2.88 -2.38
CA SER A 157 -16.56 -1.98 -3.01
C SER A 157 -15.93 -1.07 -4.07
N GLY A 158 -14.68 -0.64 -3.86
CA GLY A 158 -13.89 0.08 -4.86
C GLY A 158 -13.59 -0.77 -6.09
N VAL A 159 -13.15 -2.02 -5.91
CA VAL A 159 -12.92 -2.98 -7.01
C VAL A 159 -14.20 -3.19 -7.82
N GLU A 160 -15.33 -3.44 -7.16
CA GLU A 160 -16.64 -3.63 -7.79
C GLU A 160 -17.04 -2.42 -8.65
N ARG A 161 -16.95 -1.20 -8.10
CA ARG A 161 -17.30 0.03 -8.84
C ARG A 161 -16.37 0.31 -10.00
N GLU A 162 -15.06 0.28 -9.77
CA GLU A 162 -14.08 0.82 -10.69
C GLU A 162 -13.65 -0.20 -11.75
N GLN A 163 -13.47 -1.46 -11.35
CA GLN A 163 -12.93 -2.49 -12.23
C GLN A 163 -14.03 -3.38 -12.80
N MET A 164 -15.07 -3.69 -12.02
CA MET A 164 -16.17 -4.56 -12.47
C MET A 164 -17.38 -3.78 -13.00
N LYS A 165 -17.44 -2.47 -12.77
CA LYS A 165 -18.57 -1.59 -13.13
C LYS A 165 -19.91 -2.06 -12.52
N THR A 166 -19.85 -2.68 -11.35
CA THR A 166 -21.02 -3.13 -10.59
C THR A 166 -21.29 -2.18 -9.42
N ILE A 167 -22.56 -2.11 -9.00
CA ILE A 167 -22.94 -1.33 -7.82
C ILE A 167 -22.69 -2.20 -6.58
N PRO A 168 -21.80 -1.80 -5.66
CA PRO A 168 -21.52 -2.57 -4.46
C PRO A 168 -22.75 -2.59 -3.57
N LYS A 169 -23.03 -3.75 -2.96
CA LYS A 169 -24.05 -3.88 -1.92
C LYS A 169 -23.36 -3.75 -0.56
N PRO A 170 -23.51 -2.60 0.14
CA PRO A 170 -22.87 -2.43 1.44
C PRO A 170 -23.45 -3.42 2.45
N PHE A 171 -22.61 -3.85 3.40
CA PHE A 171 -23.04 -4.60 4.57
C PHE A 171 -23.74 -3.64 5.55
N ASP A 172 -24.75 -4.14 6.26
CA ASP A 172 -25.36 -3.39 7.35
C ASP A 172 -24.47 -3.50 8.59
N ASP A 173 -23.59 -2.52 8.78
CA ASP A 173 -22.60 -2.50 9.86
C ASP A 173 -23.17 -2.02 11.21
N LEU A 174 -24.45 -1.63 11.26
CA LEU A 174 -25.09 -1.13 12.47
C LEU A 174 -25.12 -2.17 13.61
N PRO A 175 -25.48 -3.45 13.39
CA PRO A 175 -25.44 -4.47 14.43
C PRO A 175 -24.04 -4.69 15.00
N VAL A 176 -23.00 -4.63 14.15
CA VAL A 176 -21.59 -4.77 14.57
C VAL A 176 -21.18 -3.60 15.45
N LYS A 177 -21.50 -2.36 15.05
CA LYS A 177 -21.19 -1.15 15.84
C LYS A 177 -21.90 -1.16 17.20
N LEU A 178 -23.15 -1.60 17.25
CA LEU A 178 -23.89 -1.75 18.51
C LEU A 178 -23.24 -2.81 19.40
N ALA A 179 -22.88 -3.97 18.84
CA ALA A 179 -22.21 -5.03 19.59
C ALA A 179 -20.81 -4.60 20.09
N LEU A 180 -20.06 -3.84 19.28
CA LEU A 180 -18.76 -3.29 19.68
C LEU A 180 -18.94 -2.28 20.82
N HIS A 181 -19.89 -1.36 20.69
CA HIS A 181 -20.19 -0.40 21.75
C HIS A 181 -20.58 -1.10 23.06
N ASP A 182 -21.47 -2.10 23.01
CA ASP A 182 -21.86 -2.90 24.18
C ASP A 182 -20.62 -3.57 24.82
N PHE A 183 -19.75 -4.18 24.01
CA PHE A 183 -18.50 -4.80 24.47
C PHE A 183 -17.52 -3.80 25.11
N LEU A 184 -17.42 -2.58 24.57
CA LEU A 184 -16.54 -1.54 25.10
C LEU A 184 -17.08 -0.96 26.43
N GLN A 185 -18.40 -0.91 26.61
CA GLN A 185 -19.03 -0.40 27.84
C GLN A 185 -18.95 -1.37 29.02
N ASP A 186 -18.86 -2.68 28.79
CA ASP A 186 -18.67 -3.67 29.86
C ASP A 186 -17.25 -3.61 30.43
N THR A 187 -17.04 -2.68 31.36
CA THR A 187 -15.72 -2.26 31.83
C THR A 187 -15.28 -2.89 33.15
N HIS A 188 -16.18 -3.52 33.91
CA HIS A 188 -15.93 -3.74 35.34
C HIS A 188 -15.30 -5.09 35.69
N ASP A 189 -15.52 -6.14 34.90
CA ASP A 189 -14.95 -7.47 35.16
C ASP A 189 -14.90 -8.32 33.88
N THR A 190 -13.70 -8.67 33.41
CA THR A 190 -13.50 -9.55 32.24
C THR A 190 -13.97 -10.98 32.50
N SER A 191 -14.18 -11.35 33.77
CA SER A 191 -14.74 -12.65 34.16
C SER A 191 -16.27 -12.65 34.32
N SER A 192 -16.93 -11.51 34.09
CA SER A 192 -18.38 -11.41 34.18
C SER A 192 -19.09 -12.17 33.05
N THR A 193 -20.29 -12.67 33.36
CA THR A 193 -21.15 -13.29 32.35
C THR A 193 -21.63 -12.30 31.30
N GLU A 194 -21.81 -11.03 31.69
CA GLU A 194 -22.17 -9.94 30.78
C GLU A 194 -21.07 -9.68 29.75
N HIS A 195 -19.81 -9.55 30.19
CA HIS A 195 -18.68 -9.36 29.28
C HIS A 195 -18.54 -10.51 28.28
N ALA A 196 -18.66 -11.77 28.74
CA ALA A 196 -18.62 -12.93 27.86
C ALA A 196 -19.78 -12.95 26.84
N GLN A 197 -20.98 -12.46 27.21
CA GLN A 197 -22.11 -12.34 26.29
C GLN A 197 -21.89 -11.22 25.26
N ALA A 198 -21.35 -10.08 25.69
CA ALA A 198 -21.01 -8.97 24.80
C ALA A 198 -19.90 -9.35 23.80
N GLU A 199 -18.85 -10.04 24.27
CA GLU A 199 -17.78 -10.59 23.43
C GLU A 199 -18.33 -11.59 22.41
N PHE A 200 -19.12 -12.57 22.86
CA PHE A 200 -19.72 -13.57 21.96
C PHE A 200 -20.58 -12.92 20.88
N ARG A 201 -21.39 -11.92 21.26
CA ARG A 201 -22.23 -11.18 20.31
C ARG A 201 -21.39 -10.40 19.30
N LEU A 202 -20.35 -9.69 19.75
CA LEU A 202 -19.44 -8.99 18.85
C LEU A 202 -18.79 -9.98 17.87
N MET A 203 -18.27 -11.10 18.38
CA MET A 203 -17.62 -12.13 17.57
C MET A 203 -18.56 -12.72 16.52
N GLN A 204 -19.83 -12.94 16.88
CA GLN A 204 -20.87 -13.40 15.95
C GLN A 204 -21.13 -12.37 14.83
N GLU A 205 -21.26 -11.09 15.18
CA GLU A 205 -21.55 -10.05 14.18
C GLU A 205 -20.34 -9.77 13.26
N THR A 206 -19.10 -9.80 13.79
CA THR A 206 -17.89 -9.71 12.96
C THR A 206 -17.75 -10.91 12.02
N GLU A 207 -18.09 -12.12 12.48
CA GLU A 207 -18.07 -13.33 11.63
C GLU A 207 -19.14 -13.26 10.53
N ASN A 208 -20.34 -12.74 10.84
CA ASN A 208 -21.38 -12.48 9.83
C ASN A 208 -20.89 -11.51 8.75
N TRP A 209 -20.22 -10.43 9.16
CA TRP A 209 -19.65 -9.44 8.23
C TRP A 209 -18.53 -10.05 7.39
N TYR A 210 -17.60 -10.77 8.02
CA TYR A 210 -16.52 -11.48 7.36
C TYR A 210 -17.05 -12.48 6.32
N SER A 211 -18.06 -13.28 6.68
CA SER A 211 -18.73 -14.22 5.79
C SER A 211 -19.39 -13.53 4.59
N ALA A 212 -20.03 -12.37 4.80
CA ALA A 212 -20.62 -11.58 3.73
C ALA A 212 -19.56 -11.02 2.76
N LEU A 213 -18.44 -10.52 3.28
CA LEU A 213 -17.31 -10.06 2.48
C LEU A 213 -16.65 -11.21 1.71
N SER A 214 -16.47 -12.37 2.34
CA SER A 214 -15.95 -13.60 1.71
C SER A 214 -16.83 -14.05 0.55
N HIS A 215 -18.16 -13.97 0.69
CA HIS A 215 -19.08 -14.28 -0.40
C HIS A 215 -18.96 -13.29 -1.57
N ARG A 216 -18.79 -11.99 -1.29
CA ARG A 216 -18.58 -10.97 -2.33
C ARG A 216 -17.25 -11.19 -3.06
N ASP A 217 -16.17 -11.44 -2.32
CA ASP A 217 -14.82 -11.62 -2.83
C ASP A 217 -14.69 -12.80 -3.81
N LYS A 218 -15.52 -13.84 -3.70
CA LYS A 218 -15.56 -14.96 -4.67
C LYS A 218 -15.75 -14.51 -6.12
N ASN A 219 -16.43 -13.39 -6.35
CA ASN A 219 -16.67 -12.85 -7.69
C ASN A 219 -15.58 -11.88 -8.16
N ILE A 220 -14.68 -11.48 -7.26
CA ILE A 220 -13.57 -10.59 -7.57
C ILE A 220 -12.37 -11.44 -7.98
N THR A 221 -11.84 -11.22 -9.18
CA THR A 221 -10.63 -11.90 -9.64
C THR A 221 -9.38 -11.19 -9.10
N VAL A 222 -8.25 -11.91 -9.05
CA VAL A 222 -6.94 -11.33 -8.69
C VAL A 222 -6.59 -10.18 -9.63
N ALA A 223 -6.92 -10.30 -10.92
CA ALA A 223 -6.67 -9.27 -11.93
C ALA A 223 -7.44 -7.97 -11.63
N HIS A 224 -8.72 -8.06 -11.23
CA HIS A 224 -9.50 -6.89 -10.82
C HIS A 224 -8.89 -6.21 -9.59
N LEU A 225 -8.54 -7.00 -8.56
CA LEU A 225 -7.93 -6.46 -7.35
C LEU A 225 -6.58 -5.78 -7.65
N ARG A 226 -5.73 -6.43 -8.43
CA ARG A 226 -4.42 -5.90 -8.87
C ARG A 226 -4.56 -4.55 -9.56
N ARG A 227 -5.45 -4.46 -10.56
CA ARG A 227 -5.68 -3.23 -11.31
C ARG A 227 -6.22 -2.12 -10.41
N TYR A 228 -7.10 -2.44 -9.47
CA TYR A 228 -7.58 -1.46 -8.48
C TYR A 228 -6.44 -0.95 -7.59
N CYS A 229 -5.59 -1.84 -7.06
CA CYS A 229 -4.44 -1.46 -6.24
C CYS A 229 -3.47 -0.51 -6.98
N GLU A 230 -3.29 -0.68 -8.28
CA GLU A 230 -2.41 0.15 -9.13
C GLU A 230 -3.06 1.50 -9.52
N THR A 231 -4.37 1.49 -9.80
CA THR A 231 -5.09 2.66 -10.32
C THR A 231 -5.77 3.51 -9.25
N SER A 232 -5.90 3.02 -8.02
CA SER A 232 -6.48 3.76 -6.89
C SER A 232 -5.79 5.11 -6.67
N ARG A 233 -6.60 6.16 -6.47
CA ARG A 233 -6.16 7.52 -6.15
C ARG A 233 -7.03 8.07 -5.02
N PRO A 234 -6.50 8.29 -3.81
CA PRO A 234 -5.11 8.03 -3.39
C PRO A 234 -4.75 6.53 -3.45
N ALA A 235 -3.44 6.24 -3.46
CA ALA A 235 -2.97 4.87 -3.34
C ALA A 235 -3.43 4.25 -2.02
N LEU A 236 -3.67 2.93 -2.02
CA LEU A 236 -4.06 2.21 -0.81
C LEU A 236 -3.03 2.39 0.31
N SER A 237 -3.51 2.71 1.51
CA SER A 237 -2.66 2.83 2.69
C SER A 237 -2.11 1.47 3.13
N ALA A 238 -1.00 1.49 3.87
CA ALA A 238 -0.44 0.27 4.47
C ALA A 238 -1.46 -0.45 5.37
N GLN A 239 -2.31 0.30 6.09
CA GLN A 239 -3.37 -0.27 6.93
C GLN A 239 -4.42 -1.03 6.11
N ALA A 240 -4.84 -0.48 4.96
CA ALA A 240 -5.77 -1.18 4.07
C ALA A 240 -5.16 -2.48 3.51
N LEU A 241 -3.87 -2.46 3.16
CA LEU A 241 -3.15 -3.65 2.70
C LEU A 241 -2.98 -4.69 3.83
N ILE A 242 -2.69 -4.26 5.06
CA ILE A 242 -2.65 -5.13 6.25
C ILE A 242 -4.01 -5.77 6.50
N ALA A 243 -5.09 -5.00 6.44
CA ALA A 243 -6.46 -5.50 6.62
C ALA A 243 -6.83 -6.55 5.55
N LEU A 244 -6.49 -6.31 4.29
CA LEU A 244 -6.67 -7.29 3.20
C LEU A 244 -5.81 -8.54 3.39
N ALA A 245 -4.55 -8.38 3.79
CA ALA A 245 -3.65 -9.51 4.04
C ALA A 245 -4.21 -10.39 5.17
N ARG A 246 -4.67 -9.78 6.26
CA ARG A 246 -5.35 -10.45 7.37
C ARG A 246 -6.61 -11.19 6.90
N PHE A 247 -7.46 -10.52 6.12
CA PHE A 247 -8.68 -11.08 5.56
C PHE A 247 -8.41 -12.33 4.71
N TYR A 248 -7.47 -12.26 3.76
CA TYR A 248 -7.15 -13.40 2.91
C TYR A 248 -6.43 -14.53 3.65
N ARG A 249 -5.57 -14.22 4.62
CA ARG A 249 -4.90 -15.24 5.43
C ARG A 249 -5.90 -16.02 6.30
N ASN A 250 -6.92 -15.35 6.82
CA ASN A 250 -7.94 -15.97 7.66
C ASN A 250 -9.07 -16.61 6.82
N SER A 251 -9.03 -16.48 5.49
CA SER A 251 -10.03 -17.07 4.60
C SER A 251 -9.74 -18.56 4.39
N PRO A 252 -10.77 -19.39 4.18
CA PRO A 252 -10.57 -20.78 3.78
C PRO A 252 -9.64 -20.86 2.56
N PHE A 253 -8.66 -21.76 2.63
CA PHE A 253 -7.67 -21.88 1.58
C PHE A 253 -8.33 -22.13 0.23
N SER A 254 -7.94 -21.33 -0.75
CA SER A 254 -8.19 -21.57 -2.17
C SER A 254 -7.10 -20.89 -2.97
N GLU A 255 -6.86 -21.35 -4.19
CA GLU A 255 -5.84 -20.78 -5.07
C GLU A 255 -6.12 -19.29 -5.40
N SER A 256 -7.39 -18.90 -5.47
CA SER A 256 -7.79 -17.50 -5.63
C SER A 256 -7.41 -16.66 -4.40
N VAL A 257 -7.71 -17.15 -3.19
CA VAL A 257 -7.34 -16.49 -1.92
C VAL A 257 -5.83 -16.36 -1.80
N ARG A 258 -5.08 -17.43 -2.05
CA ARG A 258 -3.62 -17.48 -2.02
C ARG A 258 -3.00 -16.48 -3.00
N SER A 259 -3.59 -16.33 -4.20
CA SER A 259 -3.16 -15.33 -5.20
C SER A 259 -3.43 -13.88 -4.80
N LYS A 260 -4.58 -13.60 -4.19
CA LYS A 260 -4.90 -12.25 -3.69
C LYS A 260 -4.05 -11.89 -2.49
N PHE A 261 -3.82 -12.85 -1.59
CA PHE A 261 -2.89 -12.70 -0.48
C PHE A 261 -1.48 -12.36 -0.99
N ASP A 262 -0.91 -13.18 -1.88
CA ASP A 262 0.40 -12.98 -2.51
C ASP A 262 0.56 -11.56 -3.11
N LEU A 263 -0.43 -11.14 -3.88
CA LEU A 263 -0.49 -9.78 -4.45
C LEU A 263 -0.45 -8.70 -3.36
N VAL A 264 -1.31 -8.79 -2.35
CA VAL A 264 -1.46 -7.77 -1.31
C VAL A 264 -0.20 -7.68 -0.45
N VAL A 265 0.35 -8.82 -0.01
CA VAL A 265 1.57 -8.82 0.83
C VAL A 265 2.79 -8.39 0.03
N THR A 266 2.90 -8.76 -1.25
CA THR A 266 3.97 -8.26 -2.11
C THR A 266 3.91 -6.74 -2.22
N ARG A 267 2.72 -6.16 -2.36
CA ARG A 267 2.54 -4.70 -2.43
C ARG A 267 2.79 -4.02 -1.08
N LEU A 268 2.45 -4.68 0.04
CA LEU A 268 2.71 -4.16 1.39
C LEU A 268 4.22 -4.00 1.67
N PHE A 269 5.04 -4.92 1.17
CA PHE A 269 6.49 -4.96 1.42
C PHE A 269 7.34 -4.45 0.24
N SER A 270 6.73 -3.78 -0.73
CA SER A 270 7.46 -3.19 -1.85
C SER A 270 6.95 -1.80 -2.22
N ARG A 271 7.82 -1.06 -2.91
CA ARG A 271 7.46 0.22 -3.55
C ARG A 271 7.83 0.18 -5.02
N GLU A 272 7.07 0.92 -5.83
CA GLU A 272 7.41 1.15 -7.22
C GLU A 272 8.60 2.11 -7.31
N ILE A 273 9.54 1.79 -8.20
CA ILE A 273 10.68 2.62 -8.58
C ILE A 273 10.59 2.88 -10.09
N GLU A 274 11.59 3.58 -10.65
CA GLU A 274 11.60 3.93 -12.07
C GLU A 274 11.49 2.71 -13.00
N PHE A 275 10.94 2.93 -14.20
CA PHE A 275 10.82 1.94 -15.28
C PHE A 275 10.01 0.70 -14.87
N GLU A 276 8.90 0.90 -14.16
CA GLU A 276 8.00 -0.17 -13.73
C GLU A 276 8.68 -1.26 -12.86
N LYS A 277 9.84 -0.99 -12.27
CA LYS A 277 10.48 -1.89 -11.33
C LYS A 277 9.94 -1.70 -9.92
N ARG A 278 10.26 -2.64 -9.04
CA ARG A 278 9.96 -2.56 -7.61
C ARG A 278 11.20 -2.75 -6.76
N GLU A 279 11.19 -2.13 -5.59
CA GLU A 279 12.20 -2.33 -4.55
C GLU A 279 11.53 -2.90 -3.30
N LEU A 280 12.25 -3.79 -2.61
CA LEU A 280 11.87 -4.31 -1.31
C LEU A 280 12.03 -3.21 -0.24
N LEU A 281 11.04 -3.08 0.64
CA LEU A 281 11.09 -2.11 1.75
C LEU A 281 11.95 -2.60 2.93
N LEU A 282 12.03 -3.91 3.11
CA LEU A 282 12.72 -4.58 4.22
C LEU A 282 13.61 -5.68 3.66
N ASP A 283 14.67 -6.01 4.41
CA ASP A 283 15.41 -7.23 4.10
C ASP A 283 14.58 -8.49 4.44
N ARG A 284 15.06 -9.66 4.02
CA ARG A 284 14.32 -10.91 4.21
C ARG A 284 14.08 -11.23 5.69
N ARG A 285 15.07 -10.99 6.55
CA ARG A 285 14.98 -11.33 7.98
C ARG A 285 13.98 -10.41 8.66
N GLU A 286 14.10 -9.11 8.42
CA GLU A 286 13.16 -8.09 8.89
C GLU A 286 11.73 -8.37 8.42
N MET A 287 11.55 -8.77 7.16
CA MET A 287 10.25 -9.13 6.62
C MET A 287 9.63 -10.35 7.32
N VAL A 288 10.43 -11.39 7.60
CA VAL A 288 9.97 -12.56 8.36
C VAL A 288 9.55 -12.17 9.77
N ASP A 289 10.36 -11.34 10.45
CA ASP A 289 10.04 -10.88 11.81
C ASP A 289 8.77 -10.01 11.82
N HIS A 290 8.58 -9.14 10.82
CA HIS A 290 7.35 -8.38 10.63
C HIS A 290 6.14 -9.26 10.35
N LEU A 291 6.26 -10.26 9.47
CA LEU A 291 5.17 -11.20 9.19
C LEU A 291 4.80 -12.03 10.44
N LYS A 292 5.79 -12.45 11.23
CA LYS A 292 5.56 -13.14 12.50
C LYS A 292 4.79 -12.26 13.49
N ALA A 293 5.18 -11.00 13.63
CA ALA A 293 4.48 -10.04 14.49
C ALA A 293 3.04 -9.79 14.02
N LEU A 294 2.83 -9.59 12.71
CA LEU A 294 1.49 -9.45 12.16
C LEU A 294 0.63 -10.70 12.43
N TYR A 295 1.18 -11.89 12.21
CA TYR A 295 0.41 -13.13 12.38
C TYR A 295 0.07 -13.45 13.84
N SER A 296 0.95 -13.08 14.78
CA SER A 296 0.65 -13.22 16.21
C SER A 296 -0.52 -12.35 16.64
N ASP A 297 -0.69 -11.18 16.02
CA ASP A 297 -1.79 -10.27 16.32
C ASP A 297 -3.09 -10.72 15.67
N TRP A 298 -3.02 -11.38 14.52
CA TRP A 298 -4.19 -11.72 13.71
C TRP A 298 -4.98 -12.95 14.17
N ALA A 299 -4.36 -13.88 14.89
CA ALA A 299 -4.94 -15.18 15.19
C ALA A 299 -4.92 -15.50 16.69
N SER A 300 -6.07 -15.91 17.25
CA SER A 300 -6.15 -16.53 18.59
C SER A 300 -5.74 -18.01 18.55
N ILE A 301 -5.81 -18.62 17.37
CA ILE A 301 -5.42 -20.01 17.09
C ILE A 301 -4.39 -19.96 15.98
N GLN A 302 -3.21 -20.56 16.20
CA GLN A 302 -2.25 -20.74 15.11
C GLN A 302 -2.88 -21.61 14.03
N VAL A 303 -3.37 -20.99 12.95
CA VAL A 303 -3.99 -21.70 11.82
C VAL A 303 -2.95 -22.57 11.11
N TYR A 304 -1.67 -22.18 11.16
CA TYR A 304 -0.55 -22.86 10.53
C TYR A 304 0.59 -23.00 11.54
N SER A 305 1.15 -24.19 11.70
CA SER A 305 2.31 -24.43 12.57
C SER A 305 3.48 -23.60 12.07
N ALA A 306 3.86 -22.57 12.83
CA ALA A 306 4.95 -21.68 12.51
C ALA A 306 6.33 -22.30 12.81
N ASP A 307 6.41 -23.64 12.88
CA ASP A 307 7.68 -24.33 13.07
C ASP A 307 8.44 -24.29 11.74
N ASP A 308 9.34 -23.31 11.65
CA ASP A 308 10.29 -23.12 10.55
C ASP A 308 11.17 -24.37 10.27
N GLU A 309 11.07 -25.41 11.11
CA GLU A 309 11.76 -26.69 11.01
C GLU A 309 10.99 -27.76 10.21
N ASP A 310 9.75 -27.49 9.78
CA ASP A 310 9.06 -28.41 8.88
C ASP A 310 9.83 -28.53 7.55
N SER A 311 10.16 -29.77 7.20
CA SER A 311 10.85 -30.11 5.96
C SER A 311 10.17 -29.54 4.71
N GLU A 312 8.83 -29.49 4.67
CA GLU A 312 8.08 -28.97 3.52
C GLU A 312 8.21 -27.44 3.38
N ILE A 313 8.23 -26.73 4.50
CA ILE A 313 8.45 -25.28 4.58
C ILE A 313 9.87 -24.95 4.09
N LEU A 314 10.86 -25.72 4.54
CA LEU A 314 12.26 -25.57 4.12
C LEU A 314 12.46 -25.86 2.64
N ILE A 315 11.86 -26.93 2.11
CA ILE A 315 11.89 -27.25 0.68
C ILE A 315 11.26 -26.13 -0.13
N SER A 316 10.09 -25.62 0.31
CA SER A 316 9.39 -24.54 -0.39
C SER A 316 10.24 -23.27 -0.46
N LYS A 317 10.88 -22.90 0.65
CA LYS A 317 11.84 -21.79 0.74
C LYS A 317 13.00 -21.96 -0.25
N LEU A 318 13.60 -23.14 -0.32
CA LEU A 318 14.73 -23.41 -1.23
C LEU A 318 14.29 -23.35 -2.70
N LYS A 319 13.09 -23.86 -3.03
CA LYS A 319 12.56 -23.82 -4.40
C LYS A 319 12.31 -22.41 -4.91
N PHE A 320 11.83 -21.48 -4.08
CA PHE A 320 11.77 -20.06 -4.47
C PHE A 320 13.15 -19.48 -4.79
N GLU A 321 14.19 -19.89 -4.05
CA GLU A 321 15.56 -19.46 -4.31
C GLU A 321 16.09 -20.01 -5.64
N ASP A 322 15.75 -21.26 -5.98
CA ASP A 322 16.08 -21.84 -7.29
C ASP A 322 15.44 -21.04 -8.44
N PHE A 323 14.16 -20.68 -8.32
CA PHE A 323 13.48 -19.84 -9.33
C PHE A 323 14.10 -18.45 -9.46
N ILE A 324 14.50 -17.82 -8.35
CA ILE A 324 15.19 -16.53 -8.38
C ILE A 324 16.51 -16.66 -9.15
N LYS A 325 17.33 -17.67 -8.81
CA LYS A 325 18.62 -17.91 -9.48
C LYS A 325 18.43 -18.19 -10.95
N GLU A 326 17.49 -19.05 -11.31
CA GLU A 326 17.17 -19.36 -12.71
C GLU A 326 16.82 -18.09 -13.51
N ALA A 327 15.98 -17.21 -12.96
CA ALA A 327 15.64 -15.95 -13.61
C ALA A 327 16.85 -15.01 -13.75
N GLU A 328 17.63 -14.83 -12.68
CA GLU A 328 18.81 -13.95 -12.65
C GLU A 328 19.91 -14.42 -13.63
N GLU A 329 20.10 -15.74 -13.77
CA GLU A 329 21.08 -16.34 -14.68
C GLU A 329 20.64 -16.33 -16.16
N THR A 330 19.34 -16.24 -16.42
CA THR A 330 18.78 -16.22 -17.77
C THR A 330 19.22 -14.98 -18.55
N LYS A 331 19.79 -15.15 -19.76
CA LYS A 331 20.45 -14.06 -20.50
C LYS A 331 19.56 -13.35 -21.53
N THR A 332 18.52 -14.03 -22.01
CA THR A 332 17.61 -13.54 -23.03
C THR A 332 16.16 -13.66 -22.57
N PHE A 333 15.30 -12.81 -23.11
CA PHE A 333 13.87 -12.86 -22.82
C PHE A 333 13.22 -14.15 -23.34
N GLU A 334 13.71 -14.65 -24.48
CA GLU A 334 13.24 -15.87 -25.12
C GLU A 334 13.49 -17.12 -24.26
N ASP A 335 14.63 -17.21 -23.57
CA ASP A 335 14.94 -18.33 -22.69
C ASP A 335 13.92 -18.46 -21.53
N LEU A 336 13.49 -17.33 -20.93
CA LEU A 336 12.45 -17.34 -19.88
C LEU A 336 11.12 -17.90 -20.40
N ILE A 337 10.78 -17.58 -21.64
CA ILE A 337 9.51 -17.98 -22.27
C ILE A 337 9.56 -19.44 -22.68
N ASN A 338 10.62 -19.85 -23.37
CA ASN A 338 10.77 -21.20 -23.91
C ASN A 338 10.83 -22.25 -22.80
N HIS A 339 11.26 -21.87 -21.59
CA HIS A 339 11.27 -22.76 -20.42
C HIS A 339 9.97 -22.75 -19.61
N ASP A 340 8.91 -22.10 -20.13
CA ASP A 340 7.61 -21.95 -19.48
C ASP A 340 7.74 -21.49 -18.01
N PHE A 341 8.69 -20.58 -17.77
CA PHE A 341 9.17 -20.26 -16.44
C PHE A 341 8.04 -19.77 -15.51
N PHE A 342 7.18 -18.89 -16.01
CA PHE A 342 6.11 -18.28 -15.23
C PHE A 342 5.01 -19.27 -14.87
N SER A 343 4.68 -20.22 -15.76
CA SER A 343 3.71 -21.28 -15.46
C SER A 343 4.27 -22.23 -14.41
N ARG A 344 5.55 -22.62 -14.50
CA ARG A 344 6.21 -23.44 -13.46
C ARG A 344 6.22 -22.75 -12.11
N LEU A 345 6.56 -21.46 -12.05
CA LEU A 345 6.55 -20.70 -10.80
C LEU A 345 5.14 -20.61 -10.23
N ARG A 346 4.14 -20.37 -11.07
CA ARG A 346 2.72 -20.36 -10.65
C ARG A 346 2.30 -21.71 -10.08
N SER A 347 2.52 -22.80 -10.81
CA SER A 347 2.17 -24.15 -10.35
C SER A 347 2.90 -24.53 -9.07
N PHE A 348 4.14 -24.06 -8.89
CA PHE A 348 4.87 -24.25 -7.63
C PHE A 348 4.20 -23.50 -6.47
N LYS A 349 3.83 -22.23 -6.65
CA LYS A 349 3.10 -21.47 -5.62
C LYS A 349 1.78 -22.15 -5.21
N GLU A 350 1.05 -22.69 -6.18
CA GLU A 350 -0.17 -23.48 -5.94
C GLU A 350 0.14 -24.76 -5.15
N SER A 351 1.23 -25.45 -5.49
CA SER A 351 1.67 -26.67 -4.80
C SER A 351 2.08 -26.47 -3.34
N CYS A 352 2.43 -25.25 -2.94
CA CYS A 352 2.71 -24.92 -1.53
C CYS A 352 1.46 -25.02 -0.64
N GLN A 353 0.25 -24.99 -1.20
CA GLN A 353 -1.01 -25.04 -0.46
C GLN A 353 -1.02 -24.07 0.74
N GLU A 354 -1.44 -24.54 1.91
CA GLU A 354 -1.49 -23.78 3.16
C GLU A 354 -0.10 -23.40 3.69
N ASN A 355 0.95 -24.17 3.37
CA ASN A 355 2.34 -23.86 3.74
C ASN A 355 2.82 -22.54 3.13
N TYR A 356 2.16 -22.06 2.07
CA TYR A 356 2.42 -20.74 1.49
C TYR A 356 2.30 -19.62 2.54
N PHE A 357 1.37 -19.77 3.50
CA PHE A 357 1.14 -18.79 4.56
C PHE A 357 2.17 -18.84 5.68
N ALA A 358 3.14 -19.76 5.67
CA ALA A 358 4.24 -19.73 6.62
C ALA A 358 5.08 -18.44 6.42
N PRO A 359 5.43 -17.67 7.47
CA PRO A 359 6.13 -16.38 7.34
C PRO A 359 7.38 -16.45 6.44
N ILE A 360 8.19 -17.50 6.60
CA ILE A 360 9.41 -17.69 5.81
C ILE A 360 9.13 -17.99 4.33
N VAL A 361 8.05 -18.71 4.02
CA VAL A 361 7.65 -19.03 2.64
C VAL A 361 7.04 -17.79 1.98
N THR A 362 6.15 -17.10 2.68
CA THR A 362 5.57 -15.82 2.21
C THR A 362 6.67 -14.79 1.92
N ALA A 363 7.65 -14.62 2.83
CA ALA A 363 8.75 -13.69 2.61
C ALA A 363 9.59 -14.04 1.37
N ARG A 364 9.83 -15.34 1.12
CA ARG A 364 10.51 -15.79 -0.09
C ARG A 364 9.69 -15.59 -1.35
N ALA A 365 8.38 -15.79 -1.29
CA ALA A 365 7.50 -15.53 -2.42
C ALA A 365 7.48 -14.03 -2.78
N ILE A 366 7.43 -13.14 -1.79
CA ILE A 366 7.54 -11.68 -2.00
C ILE A 366 8.86 -11.32 -2.68
N GLU A 367 9.99 -11.82 -2.16
CA GLU A 367 11.31 -11.59 -2.77
C GLU A 367 11.37 -12.11 -4.21
N SER A 368 10.84 -13.32 -4.44
CA SER A 368 10.77 -13.96 -5.76
C SER A 368 9.99 -13.11 -6.75
N ASN A 369 8.79 -12.64 -6.37
CA ASN A 369 7.94 -11.78 -7.19
C ASN A 369 8.63 -10.51 -7.69
N ILE A 370 9.40 -9.89 -6.80
CA ILE A 370 10.07 -8.62 -7.09
C ILE A 370 11.28 -8.84 -7.98
N ARG A 371 12.17 -9.78 -7.62
CA ARG A 371 13.38 -10.05 -8.39
C ARG A 371 13.08 -10.57 -9.79
N ILE A 372 12.16 -11.52 -9.88
CA ILE A 372 11.74 -12.11 -11.16
C ILE A 372 11.02 -11.07 -12.01
N GLY A 373 10.11 -10.28 -11.42
CA GLY A 373 9.44 -9.19 -12.11
C GLY A 373 10.41 -8.16 -12.66
N ASN A 374 11.37 -7.71 -11.85
CA ASN A 374 12.41 -6.78 -12.30
C ASN A 374 13.28 -7.37 -13.41
N ARG A 375 13.63 -8.66 -13.29
CA ARG A 375 14.43 -9.36 -14.31
C ARG A 375 13.69 -9.51 -15.63
N TYR A 376 12.39 -9.79 -15.58
CA TYR A 376 11.52 -9.80 -16.77
C TYR A 376 11.57 -8.44 -17.48
N ILE A 377 11.42 -7.34 -16.73
CA ILE A 377 11.49 -5.97 -17.27
C ILE A 377 12.87 -5.68 -17.88
N ASP A 378 13.96 -6.08 -17.21
CA ASP A 378 15.33 -5.90 -17.72
C ASP A 378 15.58 -6.63 -19.04
N LEU A 379 15.16 -7.89 -19.12
CA LEU A 379 15.34 -8.70 -20.32
C LEU A 379 14.47 -8.18 -21.46
N LEU A 380 13.25 -7.74 -21.18
CA LEU A 380 12.37 -7.13 -22.16
C LEU A 380 12.94 -5.82 -22.71
N HIS A 381 13.53 -4.98 -21.84
CA HIS A 381 14.20 -3.76 -22.27
C HIS A 381 15.42 -4.04 -23.14
N LYS A 382 16.25 -5.02 -22.77
CA LYS A 382 17.39 -5.44 -23.57
C LYS A 382 16.96 -5.97 -24.94
N GLU A 383 15.85 -6.69 -25.02
CA GLU A 383 15.31 -7.19 -26.29
C GLU A 383 14.80 -6.04 -27.17
N LYS A 384 14.17 -5.03 -26.56
CA LYS A 384 13.70 -3.80 -27.22
C LYS A 384 14.83 -2.93 -27.79
N GLU A 385 16.02 -2.96 -27.19
CA GLU A 385 17.18 -2.26 -27.73
C GLU A 385 17.69 -2.92 -29.03
N ASN A 386 17.46 -4.22 -29.18
CA ASN A 386 17.94 -5.00 -30.33
C ASN A 386 16.89 -5.20 -31.44
N SER A 387 15.60 -4.98 -31.14
CA SER A 387 14.47 -5.32 -32.02
C SER A 387 13.41 -4.22 -32.07
N ASN A 388 12.76 -4.06 -33.23
CA ASN A 388 11.62 -3.15 -33.37
C ASN A 388 10.39 -3.68 -32.62
N VAL A 389 9.58 -2.78 -32.05
CA VAL A 389 8.33 -3.08 -31.33
C VAL A 389 7.41 -4.01 -32.12
N SER A 390 7.24 -3.80 -33.43
CA SER A 390 6.38 -4.67 -34.26
C SER A 390 6.88 -6.12 -34.33
N VAL A 391 8.20 -6.32 -34.34
CA VAL A 391 8.80 -7.66 -34.34
C VAL A 391 8.60 -8.33 -32.98
N LEU A 392 8.71 -7.56 -31.89
CA LEU A 392 8.45 -8.07 -30.54
C LEU A 392 6.98 -8.39 -30.31
N GLU A 393 6.07 -7.58 -30.84
CA GLU A 393 4.63 -7.88 -30.79
C GLU A 393 4.28 -9.13 -31.62
N GLU A 394 4.88 -9.32 -32.79
CA GLU A 394 4.69 -10.55 -33.57
C GLU A 394 5.28 -11.77 -32.85
N LYS A 395 6.46 -11.63 -32.24
CA LYS A 395 7.18 -12.73 -31.59
C LYS A 395 6.63 -13.09 -30.21
N TYR A 396 6.08 -12.13 -29.47
CA TYR A 396 5.71 -12.29 -28.07
C TYR A 396 4.29 -11.83 -27.74
N GLY A 397 3.53 -11.29 -28.69
CA GLY A 397 2.16 -10.81 -28.45
C GLY A 397 1.15 -11.91 -28.06
N PHE A 398 1.53 -13.17 -28.23
CA PHE A 398 0.75 -14.32 -27.74
C PHE A 398 1.03 -14.68 -26.27
N LEU A 399 2.02 -14.03 -25.63
CA LEU A 399 2.38 -14.34 -24.25
C LEU A 399 1.17 -14.19 -23.34
N HIS A 400 1.07 -15.11 -22.39
CA HIS A 400 0.07 -15.03 -21.35
C HIS A 400 0.49 -13.97 -20.32
N ASP A 401 0.21 -12.70 -20.61
CA ASP A 401 0.40 -11.56 -19.69
C ASP A 401 -0.19 -11.84 -18.30
N GLN A 402 -1.27 -12.63 -18.26
CA GLN A 402 -1.88 -13.09 -17.02
C GLN A 402 -0.96 -14.02 -16.21
N ALA A 403 -0.25 -14.96 -16.85
CA ALA A 403 0.65 -15.87 -16.16
C ALA A 403 1.86 -15.12 -15.57
N VAL A 404 2.43 -14.17 -16.32
CA VAL A 404 3.51 -13.30 -15.85
C VAL A 404 3.03 -12.43 -14.68
N SER A 405 1.83 -11.84 -14.81
CA SER A 405 1.28 -10.98 -13.79
C SER A 405 0.89 -11.73 -12.50
N ASP A 406 0.40 -12.97 -12.63
CA ASP A 406 0.09 -13.85 -11.49
C ASP A 406 1.37 -14.37 -10.83
N ALA A 407 2.39 -14.68 -11.61
CA ALA A 407 3.68 -15.13 -11.11
C ALA A 407 4.45 -14.03 -10.38
N THR A 408 4.34 -12.77 -10.82
CA THR A 408 5.09 -11.64 -10.25
C THR A 408 4.25 -10.76 -9.31
N GLY A 409 2.93 -10.93 -9.24
CA GLY A 409 2.07 -10.08 -8.41
C GLY A 409 2.07 -8.61 -8.85
N LYS A 410 2.24 -8.32 -10.15
CA LYS A 410 2.19 -6.98 -10.75
C LYS A 410 1.54 -7.06 -12.13
N THR A 411 0.80 -6.03 -12.57
CA THR A 411 0.28 -6.00 -13.94
C THR A 411 1.43 -5.76 -14.89
N LEU A 412 1.81 -6.80 -15.63
CA LEU A 412 2.83 -6.74 -16.66
C LEU A 412 2.17 -7.09 -17.98
N GLN A 413 1.70 -6.05 -18.68
CA GLN A 413 1.14 -6.19 -20.02
C GLN A 413 2.23 -5.86 -21.03
N LEU A 414 2.65 -6.87 -21.80
CA LEU A 414 3.75 -6.72 -22.76
C LEU A 414 3.52 -5.54 -23.71
N LEU A 415 2.29 -5.40 -24.23
CA LEU A 415 1.96 -4.35 -25.20
C LEU A 415 2.05 -2.94 -24.60
N GLU A 416 1.71 -2.76 -23.33
CA GLU A 416 1.80 -1.47 -22.65
C GLU A 416 3.28 -1.11 -22.41
N LEU A 417 4.07 -2.07 -21.89
CA LEU A 417 5.52 -1.97 -21.69
C LEU A 417 6.29 -1.62 -22.98
N LEU A 418 5.86 -2.19 -24.11
CA LEU A 418 6.46 -1.90 -25.41
C LEU A 418 6.13 -0.48 -25.90
N LYS A 419 4.97 0.09 -25.56
CA LYS A 419 4.53 1.41 -26.03
C LYS A 419 5.09 2.58 -25.23
N GLU A 420 5.16 2.46 -23.90
CA GLU A 420 5.36 3.59 -22.97
C GLU A 420 6.66 4.40 -23.18
N ARG A 421 7.73 3.74 -23.66
CA ARG A 421 9.02 4.41 -23.95
C ARG A 421 9.09 5.08 -25.34
N SER A 422 8.21 4.74 -26.29
CA SER A 422 8.21 5.45 -27.58
C SER A 422 7.81 6.92 -27.41
N GLU A 423 7.01 7.20 -26.38
CA GLU A 423 6.53 8.55 -26.04
C GLU A 423 7.55 9.28 -25.15
N HIS A 424 8.11 8.62 -24.14
CA HIS A 424 9.14 9.23 -23.26
C HIS A 424 10.50 9.42 -23.95
N GLY A 425 10.88 8.56 -24.90
CA GLY A 425 12.10 8.72 -25.69
C GLY A 425 12.07 9.88 -26.68
N ARG A 426 10.88 10.37 -27.05
CA ARG A 426 10.71 11.55 -27.94
C ARG A 426 10.70 12.88 -27.20
N ALA A 427 10.41 12.89 -25.89
CA ALA A 427 10.45 14.10 -25.09
C ALA A 427 11.86 14.46 -24.59
N ALA A 428 12.80 13.52 -24.64
CA ALA A 428 14.19 13.69 -24.21
C ALA A 428 15.21 13.78 -25.37
N GLU A 429 14.75 13.83 -26.62
CA GLU A 429 15.60 14.26 -27.73
C GLU A 429 15.74 15.79 -27.65
N ILE A 430 16.67 16.22 -26.80
CA ILE A 430 17.21 17.57 -26.79
C ILE A 430 17.55 17.90 -28.24
N VAL A 431 16.87 18.92 -28.73
CA VAL A 431 17.19 19.63 -29.95
C VAL A 431 18.65 20.06 -29.85
N ASP A 432 19.54 19.22 -30.38
CA ASP A 432 20.94 19.56 -30.59
C ASP A 432 20.94 20.57 -31.74
N ILE A 433 20.84 21.85 -31.39
CA ILE A 433 21.04 22.96 -32.31
C ILE A 433 22.51 22.92 -32.70
N SER A 434 22.81 22.12 -33.72
CA SER A 434 24.05 22.20 -34.46
C SER A 434 24.12 23.58 -35.11
N VAL A 435 24.76 24.53 -34.41
CA VAL A 435 25.26 25.77 -35.00
C VAL A 435 26.44 25.37 -35.89
N LYS A 436 26.13 25.06 -37.15
CA LYS A 436 27.11 25.05 -38.23
C LYS A 436 27.11 26.43 -38.88
N ASP A 437 28.20 27.15 -38.68
CA ASP A 437 28.64 28.20 -39.60
C ASP A 437 28.87 27.56 -40.98
N GLU A 438 28.06 27.99 -41.96
CA GLU A 438 28.27 27.69 -43.37
C GLU A 438 29.03 28.85 -44.03
N GLU A 439 30.14 28.52 -44.71
CA GLU A 439 30.59 29.27 -45.88
C GLU A 439 30.21 28.52 -47.17
N HIS A 440 29.38 29.21 -47.95
CA HIS A 440 29.46 29.40 -49.41
C HIS A 440 28.85 28.41 -50.43
N VAL A 441 27.73 28.89 -50.99
CA VAL A 441 27.30 28.97 -52.42
C VAL A 441 26.80 27.70 -53.12
N TYR A 442 25.50 27.66 -53.49
CA TYR A 442 24.97 27.82 -54.87
C TYR A 442 23.42 27.72 -54.94
N ARG A 443 22.78 28.86 -55.30
CA ARG A 443 21.59 29.14 -56.17
C ARG A 443 20.31 28.25 -56.24
N LEU A 444 19.17 28.99 -56.10
CA LEU A 444 17.81 28.94 -56.72
C LEU A 444 16.67 28.18 -55.99
N PRO A 445 15.38 28.57 -56.13
CA PRO A 445 14.78 29.88 -56.48
C PRO A 445 13.82 30.43 -55.39
N GLU A 446 13.49 31.72 -55.52
CA GLU A 446 12.62 32.49 -54.63
C GLU A 446 11.21 31.88 -54.44
N SER A 447 10.82 31.69 -53.18
CA SER A 447 9.41 31.62 -52.80
C SER A 447 9.12 32.63 -51.68
N LYS A 448 8.06 33.43 -51.89
CA LYS A 448 7.68 34.59 -51.07
C LYS A 448 7.36 34.19 -49.62
N PRO A 449 7.67 35.06 -48.62
CA PRO A 449 7.32 34.79 -47.23
C PRO A 449 5.81 34.99 -47.03
N ARG A 450 5.09 33.89 -46.81
CA ARG A 450 3.73 33.91 -46.25
C ARG A 450 3.87 33.77 -44.75
N ASN A 451 3.64 34.87 -44.01
CA ASN A 451 3.55 34.88 -42.55
C ASN A 451 2.51 33.85 -42.09
N LYS A 452 2.97 32.69 -41.63
CA LYS A 452 2.17 31.64 -40.99
C LYS A 452 2.30 31.71 -39.47
N PHE A 453 2.07 32.88 -38.89
CA PHE A 453 1.75 32.94 -37.47
C PHE A 453 0.24 32.88 -37.34
N LEU A 454 -0.22 31.79 -36.71
CA LEU A 454 -1.58 31.55 -36.21
C LEU A 454 -2.61 31.02 -37.22
N ALA A 455 -2.36 29.83 -37.77
CA ALA A 455 -3.44 28.92 -38.16
C ALA A 455 -3.90 28.09 -36.95
N VAL A 456 -4.39 28.77 -35.90
CA VAL A 456 -5.00 28.08 -34.75
C VAL A 456 -6.41 27.64 -35.16
N ASN A 457 -6.74 26.38 -34.90
CA ASN A 457 -8.07 25.84 -35.15
C ASN A 457 -9.10 26.65 -34.35
N LYS A 458 -10.04 27.30 -35.07
CA LYS A 458 -11.07 28.17 -34.47
C LYS A 458 -11.91 27.45 -33.42
N TRP A 459 -12.12 26.14 -33.58
CA TRP A 459 -12.84 25.31 -32.62
C TRP A 459 -12.06 25.08 -31.34
N LEU A 460 -10.75 24.90 -31.44
CA LEU A 460 -9.88 24.73 -30.29
C LEU A 460 -9.78 26.04 -29.49
N LEU A 461 -9.64 27.18 -30.18
CA LEU A 461 -9.68 28.49 -29.53
C LEU A 461 -11.01 28.73 -28.80
N ALA A 462 -12.14 28.41 -29.44
CA ALA A 462 -13.46 28.55 -28.83
C ALA A 462 -13.65 27.66 -27.59
N ALA A 463 -13.20 26.40 -27.65
CA ALA A 463 -13.24 25.49 -26.51
C ALA A 463 -12.38 26.03 -25.35
N THR A 464 -11.18 26.54 -25.65
CA THR A 464 -10.27 27.09 -24.61
C THR A 464 -10.89 28.30 -23.90
N VAL A 465 -11.52 29.22 -24.66
CA VAL A 465 -12.22 30.38 -24.10
C VAL A 465 -13.41 29.95 -23.23
N LEU A 466 -14.16 28.93 -23.67
CA LEU A 466 -15.29 28.39 -22.89
C LEU A 466 -14.81 27.81 -21.55
N THR A 467 -13.74 27.02 -21.56
CA THR A 467 -13.17 26.43 -20.34
C THR A 467 -12.72 27.51 -19.36
N VAL A 468 -12.05 28.56 -19.83
CA VAL A 468 -11.64 29.68 -18.97
C VAL A 468 -12.88 30.35 -18.36
N LEU A 469 -13.95 30.61 -19.13
CA LEU A 469 -15.19 31.17 -18.60
C LEU A 469 -15.86 30.29 -17.54
N VAL A 470 -15.89 28.97 -17.74
CA VAL A 470 -16.44 28.02 -16.75
C VAL A 470 -15.61 28.02 -15.48
N CYS A 471 -14.28 27.97 -15.58
CA CYS A 471 -13.39 28.04 -14.42
C CYS A 471 -13.53 29.36 -13.66
N THR A 472 -13.64 30.49 -14.38
CA THR A 472 -13.83 31.80 -13.75
C THR A 472 -15.19 31.88 -13.04
N SER A 473 -16.24 31.32 -13.65
CA SER A 473 -17.59 31.28 -13.07
C SER A 473 -17.64 30.40 -11.82
N LEU A 474 -16.98 29.25 -11.83
CA LEU A 474 -16.86 28.37 -10.66
C LEU A 474 -16.06 29.02 -9.54
N TYR A 475 -14.99 29.75 -9.86
CA TYR A 475 -14.22 30.49 -8.87
C TYR A 475 -15.08 31.55 -8.16
N PHE A 476 -15.82 32.37 -8.93
CA PHE A 476 -16.72 33.36 -8.33
C PHE A 476 -17.88 32.72 -7.57
N TRP A 477 -18.44 31.60 -8.05
CA TRP A 477 -19.50 30.89 -7.35
C TRP A 477 -19.02 30.33 -6.01
N ALA A 478 -17.84 29.71 -5.98
CA ALA A 478 -17.22 29.23 -4.75
C ALA A 478 -16.92 30.38 -3.77
N GLU A 479 -16.42 31.51 -4.25
CA GLU A 479 -16.13 32.66 -3.39
C GLU A 479 -17.40 33.35 -2.85
N TYR A 480 -18.50 33.31 -3.61
CA TYR A 480 -19.78 33.92 -3.23
C TYR A 480 -20.53 33.05 -2.21
N GLU A 481 -20.57 31.73 -2.38
CA GLU A 481 -21.21 30.85 -1.39
C GLU A 481 -20.42 30.76 -0.08
N VAL A 482 -19.09 30.81 -0.12
CA VAL A 482 -18.25 30.80 1.10
C VAL A 482 -18.43 32.08 1.94
N LYS A 483 -18.79 33.22 1.33
CA LYS A 483 -19.11 34.45 2.07
C LYS A 483 -20.50 34.43 2.71
N GLU A 484 -21.45 33.63 2.21
CA GLU A 484 -22.79 33.52 2.81
C GLU A 484 -22.97 32.31 3.76
N THR A 485 -22.04 31.35 3.76
CA THR A 485 -22.10 30.15 4.64
C THR A 485 -21.30 30.22 5.94
N THR A 486 -20.73 31.37 6.31
CA THR A 486 -20.40 31.67 7.74
C THR A 486 -21.66 31.95 8.59
N LYS A 487 -22.79 31.32 8.27
CA LYS A 487 -23.83 31.09 9.27
C LYS A 487 -23.37 29.88 10.07
N ASN A 488 -22.82 30.18 11.25
CA ASN A 488 -22.51 29.23 12.31
C ASN A 488 -23.47 28.04 12.29
N SER A 489 -22.94 26.81 12.40
CA SER A 489 -23.75 25.62 12.63
C SER A 489 -24.83 25.94 13.67
N PRO A 490 -26.11 25.59 13.42
CA PRO A 490 -27.21 25.94 14.31
C PRO A 490 -26.91 25.42 15.71
N GLY A 491 -26.64 26.33 16.65
CA GLY A 491 -26.30 26.01 18.05
C GLY A 491 -24.92 26.47 18.53
N VAL A 492 -23.99 26.85 17.64
CA VAL A 492 -22.62 27.27 18.05
C VAL A 492 -22.49 28.80 18.07
N ILE A 493 -22.26 29.37 19.25
CA ILE A 493 -22.05 30.81 19.44
C ILE A 493 -20.55 31.08 19.65
N LYS A 494 -19.93 31.81 18.73
CA LYS A 494 -18.53 32.27 18.90
C LYS A 494 -18.48 33.34 19.99
N VAL A 495 -17.61 33.15 20.99
CA VAL A 495 -17.42 34.11 22.09
C VAL A 495 -16.39 35.15 21.67
N ASN A 496 -16.75 36.43 21.73
CA ASN A 496 -15.78 37.51 21.55
C ASN A 496 -14.91 37.62 22.82
N LEU A 497 -13.61 37.38 22.68
CA LEU A 497 -12.61 37.40 23.76
C LEU A 497 -11.88 38.74 23.88
N GLU A 498 -12.07 39.69 22.96
CA GLU A 498 -11.27 40.93 22.80
C GLU A 498 -11.33 41.92 23.97
N ASN A 499 -12.13 41.65 25.01
CA ASN A 499 -12.20 42.46 26.23
C ASN A 499 -12.28 41.59 27.50
N SER A 500 -11.88 40.32 27.41
CA SER A 500 -11.97 39.37 28.51
C SER A 500 -10.59 39.10 29.12
N VAL A 501 -10.55 38.84 30.43
CA VAL A 501 -9.37 38.33 31.15
C VAL A 501 -8.85 37.01 30.55
N MET A 502 -9.67 36.37 29.71
CA MET A 502 -9.37 35.13 29.00
C MET A 502 -8.44 35.31 27.78
N GLN A 503 -8.30 36.53 27.23
CA GLN A 503 -7.61 36.75 25.96
C GLN A 503 -6.13 36.34 26.00
N ASP A 504 -5.49 36.50 27.16
CA ASP A 504 -4.07 36.19 27.34
C ASP A 504 -3.78 34.68 27.37
N TYR A 505 -4.81 33.85 27.55
CA TYR A 505 -4.68 32.41 27.78
C TYR A 505 -5.51 31.55 26.81
N ILE A 506 -6.54 32.11 26.18
CA ILE A 506 -7.46 31.41 25.27
C ILE A 506 -7.43 32.11 23.91
N GLN A 507 -7.10 31.36 22.86
CA GLN A 507 -7.02 31.85 21.48
C GLN A 507 -8.42 32.04 20.87
N THR A 508 -9.29 31.04 21.02
CA THR A 508 -10.66 31.08 20.52
C THR A 508 -11.61 30.36 21.47
N GLY A 509 -12.80 30.95 21.67
CA GLY A 509 -13.86 30.37 22.49
C GLY A 509 -15.15 30.17 21.70
N ARG A 510 -15.82 29.05 21.90
CA ARG A 510 -17.14 28.73 21.32
C ARG A 510 -18.05 28.15 22.40
N ILE A 511 -19.34 28.44 22.33
CA ILE A 511 -20.35 27.85 23.20
C ILE A 511 -21.20 26.90 22.37
N ALA A 512 -21.33 25.65 22.82
CA ALA A 512 -22.23 24.64 22.30
C ALA A 512 -22.84 23.87 23.47
N ASP A 513 -24.16 23.68 23.47
CA ASP A 513 -24.90 22.88 24.47
C ASP A 513 -24.53 23.16 25.94
N GLU A 514 -24.62 24.45 26.29
CA GLU A 514 -24.27 24.98 27.61
C GLU A 514 -22.80 24.73 28.03
N THR A 515 -21.91 24.43 27.09
CA THR A 515 -20.48 24.18 27.35
C THR A 515 -19.62 25.17 26.57
N PHE A 516 -18.72 25.84 27.27
CA PHE A 516 -17.70 26.69 26.67
C PHE A 516 -16.48 25.84 26.31
N PHE A 517 -16.14 25.82 25.02
CA PHE A 517 -14.93 25.21 24.48
C PHE A 517 -13.91 26.29 24.17
N GLY A 518 -12.75 26.24 24.84
CA GLY A 518 -11.65 27.19 24.66
C GLY A 518 -10.38 26.51 24.18
N ILE A 519 -9.77 27.02 23.10
CA ILE A 519 -8.42 26.59 22.68
C ILE A 519 -7.39 27.43 23.43
N THR A 520 -6.49 26.81 24.17
CA THR A 520 -5.49 27.50 25.00
C THR A 520 -4.29 28.00 24.19
N GLN A 521 -3.65 29.07 24.67
CA GLN A 521 -2.39 29.61 24.13
C GLN A 521 -1.17 29.08 24.91
N ALA A 522 0.04 29.27 24.39
CA ALA A 522 1.28 28.87 25.07
C ALA A 522 1.43 29.45 26.50
N ASN A 523 0.87 30.64 26.75
CA ASN A 523 0.88 31.26 28.08
C ASN A 523 0.16 30.40 29.14
N TRP A 524 -0.83 29.60 28.75
CA TRP A 524 -1.51 28.67 29.63
C TRP A 524 -0.55 27.63 30.23
N GLU A 525 0.39 27.12 29.43
CA GLU A 525 1.31 26.07 29.86
C GLU A 525 2.28 26.56 30.93
N SER A 526 2.63 27.86 30.90
CA SER A 526 3.49 28.51 31.88
C SER A 526 2.85 28.73 33.27
N LEU A 527 1.54 28.51 33.41
CA LEU A 527 0.84 28.63 34.69
C LEU A 527 1.04 27.39 35.57
N ASN A 528 1.20 27.60 36.87
CA ASN A 528 1.13 26.51 37.86
C ASN A 528 -0.31 26.01 38.01
N SER A 529 -0.49 24.80 38.57
CA SER A 529 -1.81 24.17 38.68
C SER A 529 -2.83 25.02 39.44
N GLU A 530 -2.42 25.68 40.52
CA GLU A 530 -3.29 26.57 41.31
C GLU A 530 -3.86 27.72 40.48
N LYS A 531 -3.04 28.38 39.64
CA LYS A 531 -3.52 29.46 38.77
C LYS A 531 -4.38 28.94 37.62
N LYS A 532 -4.12 27.72 37.13
CA LYS A 532 -4.96 27.07 36.11
C LYS A 532 -6.35 26.79 36.66
N GLU A 533 -6.44 26.28 37.89
CA GLU A 533 -7.71 26.07 38.60
C GLU A 533 -8.44 27.39 38.85
N GLU A 534 -7.73 28.43 39.33
CA GLU A 534 -8.32 29.76 39.55
C GLU A 534 -8.86 30.37 38.25
N LEU A 535 -8.15 30.21 37.13
CA LEU A 535 -8.60 30.71 35.83
C LEU A 535 -9.82 29.92 35.31
N LEU A 536 -9.82 28.59 35.45
CA LEU A 536 -10.97 27.74 35.10
C LEU A 536 -12.22 28.13 35.90
N GLN A 537 -12.08 28.37 37.21
CA GLN A 537 -13.17 28.82 38.05
C GLN A 537 -13.70 30.20 37.61
N LYS A 538 -12.80 31.15 37.30
CA LYS A 538 -13.21 32.48 36.78
C LYS A 538 -13.96 32.37 35.46
N ILE A 539 -13.56 31.46 34.57
CA ILE A 539 -14.27 31.24 33.29
C ILE A 539 -15.67 30.65 33.56
N LEU A 540 -15.77 29.71 34.51
CA LEU A 540 -17.03 29.10 34.92
C LEU A 540 -17.99 30.12 35.55
N ASP A 541 -17.49 31.00 36.42
CA ASP A 541 -18.30 32.03 37.09
C ASP A 541 -18.94 33.03 36.11
N ILE A 542 -18.30 33.26 34.96
CA ILE A 542 -18.85 34.11 33.88
C ILE A 542 -19.93 33.37 33.06
N GLY A 543 -19.93 32.04 33.10
CA GLY A 543 -20.79 31.17 32.30
C GLY A 543 -22.28 31.47 32.32
N PRO A 544 -22.91 31.65 33.49
CA PRO A 544 -24.34 31.96 33.57
C PRO A 544 -24.73 33.23 32.80
N SER A 545 -23.85 34.23 32.73
CA SER A 545 -24.10 35.47 31.98
C SER A 545 -23.94 35.32 30.46
N LYS A 546 -23.23 34.28 30.02
CA LYS A 546 -22.90 34.01 28.61
C LYS A 546 -23.64 32.80 28.03
N GLY A 547 -24.39 32.06 28.86
CA GLY A 547 -25.21 30.92 28.42
C GLY A 547 -24.48 29.58 28.46
N TYR A 548 -23.48 29.40 29.33
CA TYR A 548 -22.83 28.11 29.56
C TYR A 548 -22.72 27.77 31.05
N LYS A 549 -22.75 26.47 31.38
CA LYS A 549 -22.61 25.91 32.73
C LYS A 549 -21.36 25.06 32.91
N ARG A 550 -20.66 24.74 31.82
CA ARG A 550 -19.46 23.91 31.79
C ARG A 550 -18.37 24.58 30.97
N VAL A 551 -17.12 24.29 31.28
CA VAL A 551 -15.91 24.79 30.60
C VAL A 551 -15.03 23.61 30.26
N ARG A 552 -14.65 23.46 28.99
CA ARG A 552 -13.64 22.50 28.51
C ARG A 552 -12.55 23.27 27.77
N LEU A 553 -11.32 23.16 28.25
CA LEU A 553 -10.15 23.77 27.64
C LEU A 553 -9.32 22.70 26.93
N ILE A 554 -8.91 22.99 25.71
CA ILE A 554 -8.18 22.08 24.83
C ILE A 554 -6.91 22.79 24.37
N ASN A 555 -5.77 22.09 24.31
CA ASN A 555 -4.55 22.65 23.73
C ASN A 555 -4.62 22.67 22.19
N PRO A 556 -3.67 23.32 21.49
CA PRO A 556 -3.61 23.32 20.03
C PRO A 556 -3.48 21.92 19.40
N ASN A 557 -3.07 20.91 20.17
CA ASN A 557 -2.92 19.52 19.74
C ASN A 557 -4.19 18.68 19.97
N GLY A 558 -5.31 19.29 20.35
CA GLY A 558 -6.59 18.58 20.58
C GLY A 558 -6.73 17.88 21.93
N LYS A 559 -5.74 17.95 22.83
CA LYS A 559 -5.81 17.32 24.16
C LYS A 559 -6.50 18.22 25.17
N SER A 560 -7.40 17.62 25.98
CA SER A 560 -8.05 18.31 27.11
C SER A 560 -7.02 18.71 28.16
N VAL A 561 -6.98 19.99 28.53
CA VAL A 561 -6.06 20.55 29.54
C VAL A 561 -6.74 21.08 30.78
N GLY A 562 -8.07 21.22 30.74
CA GLY A 562 -8.83 21.65 31.90
C GLY A 562 -10.33 21.46 31.71
N PHE A 563 -11.01 21.10 32.78
CA PHE A 563 -12.45 20.96 32.83
C PHE A 563 -13.00 21.63 34.09
N ALA A 564 -14.10 22.37 33.96
CA ALA A 564 -14.82 22.94 35.10
C ALA A 564 -16.33 22.86 34.93
N SER A 565 -17.02 22.48 36.00
CA SER A 565 -18.47 22.49 36.18
C SER A 565 -18.79 22.93 37.61
N ALA A 566 -20.09 23.09 37.94
CA ALA A 566 -20.51 23.47 39.29
C ALA A 566 -20.01 22.52 40.39
N ASP A 567 -19.78 21.26 40.06
CA ASP A 567 -19.44 20.20 41.02
C ASP A 567 -17.94 19.88 41.04
N LYS A 568 -17.20 20.28 40.00
CA LYS A 568 -15.85 19.76 39.76
C LYS A 568 -14.99 20.74 38.97
N VAL A 569 -13.75 20.93 39.43
CA VAL A 569 -12.69 21.61 38.68
C VAL A 569 -11.51 20.66 38.59
N GLU A 570 -11.04 20.37 37.38
CA GLU A 570 -9.88 19.51 37.13
C GLU A 570 -8.94 20.18 36.13
N VAL A 571 -7.65 20.15 36.46
CA VAL A 571 -6.56 20.51 35.55
C VAL A 571 -5.82 19.23 35.18
N TYR A 572 -5.72 18.95 33.89
CA TYR A 572 -4.99 17.80 33.39
C TYR A 572 -3.52 18.16 33.21
N HIS A 573 -2.64 17.38 33.83
CA HIS A 573 -1.20 17.47 33.58
C HIS A 573 -0.89 16.88 32.21
N GLN A 574 -0.19 17.66 31.38
CA GLN A 574 0.36 17.18 30.11
C GLN A 574 1.65 16.41 30.32
#